data_AF-A0A2S6URV1-F1
#
_entry.id   AF-A0A2S6URV1-F1
#
_cell.length_a   1.000
_cell.length_b   1.000
_cell.length_c   1.000
_cell.angle_alpha   90.00
_cell.angle_beta   90.00
_cell.angle_gamma   90.00
#
_symmetry.space_group_name_H-M   'P 1'
#
loop_
_entity.id
_entity.type
_entity.pdbx_description
1 polymer ?
#
loop_
_entity_poly.entity_id
_entity_poly.type
_entity_poly.pdbx_seq_one_letter_code
_entity_poly.pdbx_strand_id
1 'polypeptide(L)'
;MAEGHPRDHSYHLVDPSPWPIVGAFAAFILTLGMVLWFHDVTIWVFIIGAVITAYVFLVWFRDIIKEGEHLGFHTPVVQLGLRYGMVLFIASEVMFFAAWFWAYYNAALFPTETMGGTWPPEGILTFNPWDLPFLNTLILLLSSTTVTIAHHALRNGNYGGLKIWLWATILLGISF
;
A
#
# COMPACT_ATOMS: atom_id res chain seq x y z
N MET A 1 26.37 1.33 -29.74
CA MET A 1 26.64 1.15 -28.29
C MET A 1 27.42 2.39 -27.88
N ALA A 2 26.73 3.42 -27.39
CA ALA A 2 27.41 4.64 -26.98
C ALA A 2 28.05 4.36 -25.62
N GLU A 3 29.38 4.31 -25.59
CA GLU A 3 30.15 4.21 -24.35
C GLU A 3 29.88 5.47 -23.52
N GLY A 4 29.21 5.27 -22.38
CA GLY A 4 28.74 6.35 -21.52
C GLY A 4 29.90 7.02 -20.79
N HIS A 5 29.93 8.36 -20.86
CA HIS A 5 30.79 9.23 -20.05
C HIS A 5 30.82 8.80 -18.57
N PRO A 6 31.96 8.98 -17.86
CA PRO A 6 32.03 8.78 -16.42
C PRO A 6 30.93 9.62 -15.73
N ARG A 7 30.08 8.99 -14.93
CA ARG A 7 29.00 9.69 -14.20
C ARG A 7 29.63 10.52 -13.08
N ASP A 8 29.53 11.84 -13.17
CA ASP A 8 30.00 12.79 -12.16
C ASP A 8 28.99 13.00 -11.00
N HIS A 9 28.00 12.11 -10.87
CA HIS A 9 26.97 12.21 -9.84
C HIS A 9 26.50 10.85 -9.33
N SER A 10 26.05 10.82 -8.08
CA SER A 10 25.58 9.61 -7.41
C SER A 10 24.10 9.27 -7.66
N TYR A 11 23.40 10.04 -8.50
CA TYR A 11 21.99 9.81 -8.83
C TYR A 11 21.78 8.75 -9.92
N HIS A 12 20.63 8.07 -9.87
CA HIS A 12 20.20 7.13 -10.89
C HIS A 12 19.49 7.86 -12.03
N LEU A 13 20.07 7.81 -13.23
CA LEU A 13 19.41 8.20 -14.47
C LEU A 13 18.68 6.98 -15.02
N VAL A 14 17.35 6.97 -14.88
CA VAL A 14 16.50 5.84 -15.28
C VAL A 14 16.35 5.81 -16.79
N ASP A 15 16.47 4.62 -17.38
CA ASP A 15 16.23 4.42 -18.82
C ASP A 15 14.75 4.67 -19.18
N PRO A 16 14.45 5.04 -20.43
CA PRO A 16 13.07 5.21 -20.87
C PRO A 16 12.24 3.94 -20.63
N SER A 17 11.21 4.06 -19.79
CA SER A 17 10.32 2.96 -19.43
C SER A 17 8.90 3.19 -19.95
N PRO A 18 8.21 2.16 -20.48
CA PRO A 18 6.83 2.28 -20.93
C PRO A 18 5.82 2.27 -19.77
N TRP A 19 6.22 1.87 -18.55
CA TRP A 19 5.28 1.65 -17.45
C TRP A 19 4.48 2.89 -17.01
N PRO A 20 5.03 4.12 -17.01
CA PRO A 20 4.25 5.31 -16.70
C PRO A 20 3.07 5.53 -17.65
N ILE A 21 3.27 5.39 -18.97
CA ILE A 21 2.21 5.61 -19.95
C ILE A 21 1.19 4.47 -19.94
N VAL A 22 1.65 3.22 -19.81
CA VAL A 22 0.75 2.06 -19.68
C VAL A 22 -0.07 2.15 -18.40
N GLY A 23 0.54 2.57 -17.29
CA GLY A 23 -0.14 2.80 -16.01
C GLY A 23 -1.20 3.90 -16.07
N ALA A 24 -0.92 5.00 -16.79
CA ALA A 24 -1.90 6.06 -17.00
C ALA A 24 -3.14 5.57 -17.77
N PHE A 25 -2.95 4.80 -18.85
CA PHE A 25 -4.07 4.17 -19.57
C PHE A 25 -4.79 3.12 -18.73
N ALA A 26 -4.05 2.35 -17.92
CA ALA A 26 -4.65 1.37 -17.01
C ALA A 26 -5.58 2.04 -16.00
N ALA A 27 -5.14 3.13 -15.37
CA ALA A 27 -5.93 3.92 -14.43
C ALA A 27 -7.17 4.55 -15.09
N PHE A 28 -7.03 5.05 -16.32
CA PHE A 28 -8.17 5.56 -17.09
C PHE A 28 -9.21 4.46 -17.39
N ILE A 29 -8.77 3.29 -17.88
CA ILE A 29 -9.67 2.17 -18.18
C ILE A 29 -10.34 1.67 -16.89
N LEU A 30 -9.61 1.61 -15.77
CA LEU A 30 -10.14 1.21 -14.47
C LEU A 30 -11.26 2.14 -13.99
N THR A 31 -11.02 3.45 -14.03
CA THR A 31 -12.01 4.46 -13.58
C THR A 31 -13.20 4.56 -14.53
N LEU A 32 -12.98 4.54 -15.84
CA LEU A 32 -14.06 4.45 -16.83
C LEU A 32 -14.89 3.17 -16.63
N GLY A 33 -14.23 2.03 -16.41
CA GLY A 33 -14.88 0.77 -16.13
C GLY A 33 -15.73 0.80 -14.87
N MET A 34 -15.27 1.47 -13.81
CA MET A 34 -16.04 1.68 -12.59
C MET A 34 -17.31 2.49 -12.85
N VAL A 35 -17.22 3.57 -13.64
CA VAL A 35 -18.40 4.35 -14.04
C VAL A 35 -19.40 3.50 -14.82
N LEU A 36 -18.94 2.74 -15.81
CA LEU A 36 -19.80 1.86 -16.62
C LEU A 36 -20.45 0.75 -15.79
N TRP A 37 -19.73 0.23 -14.79
CA TRP A 37 -20.27 -0.79 -13.88
C TRP A 37 -21.35 -0.21 -12.98
N PHE A 38 -21.15 0.96 -12.37
CA PHE A 38 -22.13 1.60 -11.48
C PHE A 38 -23.37 2.14 -12.21
N HIS A 39 -23.33 2.25 -13.54
CA HIS A 39 -24.48 2.62 -14.37
C HIS A 39 -25.07 1.41 -15.12
N ASP A 40 -24.84 0.18 -14.63
CA ASP A 40 -25.42 -1.07 -15.13
C ASP A 40 -25.14 -1.36 -16.63
N VAL A 41 -24.06 -0.82 -17.20
CA VAL A 41 -23.70 -1.05 -18.61
C VAL A 41 -22.87 -2.34 -18.76
N THR A 42 -21.74 -2.43 -18.06
CA THR A 42 -20.85 -3.60 -18.10
C THR A 42 -19.77 -3.55 -17.02
N ILE A 43 -19.44 -4.70 -16.42
CA ILE A 43 -18.33 -4.86 -15.47
C ILE A 43 -16.99 -5.19 -16.18
N TRP A 44 -17.03 -5.62 -17.44
CA TRP A 44 -15.84 -6.16 -18.12
C TRP A 44 -14.73 -5.13 -18.31
N VAL A 45 -15.08 -3.87 -18.54
CA VAL A 45 -14.08 -2.79 -18.69
C VAL A 45 -13.33 -2.56 -17.38
N PHE A 46 -14.03 -2.62 -16.24
CA PHE A 46 -13.40 -2.53 -14.91
C PHE A 46 -12.43 -3.69 -14.66
N ILE A 47 -12.86 -4.93 -14.94
CA ILE A 47 -12.02 -6.13 -14.76
C ILE A 47 -10.74 -6.03 -15.61
N ILE A 48 -10.87 -5.62 -16.88
CA ILE A 48 -9.72 -5.42 -17.78
C ILE A 48 -8.78 -4.34 -17.21
N GLY A 49 -9.33 -3.19 -16.79
CA GLY A 49 -8.54 -2.13 -16.16
C GLY A 49 -7.80 -2.59 -14.91
N ALA A 50 -8.45 -3.40 -14.07
CA ALA A 50 -7.87 -3.95 -12.84
C ALA A 50 -6.73 -4.93 -13.14
N VAL A 51 -6.89 -5.82 -14.13
CA VAL A 51 -5.85 -6.76 -14.56
C VAL A 51 -4.64 -6.02 -15.13
N ILE A 52 -4.85 -5.02 -15.99
CA ILE A 52 -3.75 -4.23 -16.55
C ILE A 52 -3.02 -3.46 -15.44
N THR A 53 -3.76 -2.87 -14.50
CA THR A 53 -3.18 -2.15 -13.36
C THR A 53 -2.31 -3.07 -12.50
N ALA A 54 -2.81 -4.26 -12.14
CA ALA A 54 -2.05 -5.26 -11.40
C ALA A 54 -0.78 -5.69 -12.16
N TYR A 55 -0.90 -5.91 -13.47
CA TYR A 55 0.24 -6.24 -14.32
C TYR A 55 1.31 -5.15 -14.32
N VAL A 56 0.92 -3.88 -14.46
CA VAL A 56 1.85 -2.74 -14.41
C VAL A 56 2.60 -2.71 -13.08
N PHE A 57 1.92 -2.87 -11.94
CA PHE A 57 2.59 -2.90 -10.64
C PHE A 57 3.60 -4.05 -10.54
N LEU A 58 3.22 -5.27 -10.92
CA LEU A 58 4.10 -6.44 -10.83
C LEU A 58 5.35 -6.28 -11.71
N VAL A 59 5.18 -5.83 -12.94
CA VAL A 59 6.29 -5.73 -13.90
C VAL A 59 7.17 -4.51 -13.63
N TRP A 60 6.58 -3.38 -13.22
CA TRP A 60 7.35 -2.20 -12.85
C TRP A 60 8.18 -2.45 -11.58
N PHE A 61 7.60 -3.09 -10.55
CA PHE A 61 8.38 -3.47 -9.37
C PHE A 61 9.48 -4.48 -9.68
N ARG A 62 9.24 -5.44 -10.58
CA ARG A 62 10.29 -6.33 -11.06
C ARG A 62 11.47 -5.55 -11.67
N ASP A 63 11.19 -4.51 -12.45
CA ASP A 63 12.25 -3.73 -13.08
C ASP A 63 13.01 -2.87 -12.05
N ILE A 64 12.32 -2.29 -11.07
CA ILE A 64 12.96 -1.61 -9.92
C ILE A 64 13.87 -2.57 -9.13
N ILE A 65 13.45 -3.82 -8.92
CA ILE A 65 14.27 -4.84 -8.25
C ILE A 65 15.53 -5.14 -9.08
N LYS A 66 15.41 -5.27 -10.40
CA LYS A 66 16.57 -5.48 -11.28
C LYS A 66 17.53 -4.29 -11.25
N GLU A 67 17.02 -3.07 -11.29
CA GLU A 67 17.81 -1.84 -11.20
C GLU A 67 18.58 -1.74 -9.88
N GLY A 68 17.93 -2.12 -8.77
CA GLY A 68 18.52 -2.10 -7.44
C GLY A 68 19.54 -3.23 -7.20
N GLU A 69 19.13 -4.47 -7.39
CA GLU A 69 19.90 -5.66 -6.98
C GLU A 69 20.90 -6.13 -8.05
N HIS A 70 20.54 -6.08 -9.33
CA HIS A 70 21.36 -6.66 -10.40
C HIS A 70 22.22 -5.63 -11.13
N LEU A 71 21.73 -4.40 -11.29
CA LEU A 71 22.45 -3.31 -11.96
C LEU A 71 23.19 -2.39 -10.99
N GLY A 72 22.88 -2.45 -9.70
CA GLY A 72 23.58 -1.70 -8.65
C GLY A 72 23.34 -0.19 -8.69
N PHE A 73 22.24 0.27 -9.30
CA PHE A 73 21.96 1.71 -9.45
C PHE A 73 21.49 2.39 -8.15
N HIS A 74 21.15 1.63 -7.11
CA HIS A 74 20.69 2.15 -5.82
C HIS A 74 21.86 2.52 -4.89
N THR A 75 22.58 3.59 -5.23
CA THR A 75 23.59 4.21 -4.36
C THR A 75 22.97 4.67 -3.02
N PRO A 76 23.77 4.93 -1.96
CA PRO A 76 23.24 5.43 -0.69
C PRO A 76 22.40 6.72 -0.82
N VAL A 77 22.74 7.60 -1.77
CA VAL A 77 21.97 8.82 -2.06
C VAL A 77 20.60 8.48 -2.64
N VAL A 78 20.53 7.53 -3.58
CA VAL A 78 19.27 7.06 -4.17
C VAL A 78 18.41 6.35 -3.12
N GLN A 79 19.00 5.49 -2.28
CA GLN A 79 18.28 4.81 -1.20
C GLN A 79 17.70 5.79 -0.18
N LEU A 80 18.42 6.88 0.13
CA LEU A 80 17.90 7.94 0.99
C LEU A 80 16.68 8.62 0.35
N GLY A 81 16.74 8.91 -0.95
CA GLY A 81 15.60 9.43 -1.71
C GLY A 81 14.37 8.49 -1.66
N LEU A 82 14.57 7.18 -1.85
CA LEU A 82 13.50 6.19 -1.75
C LEU A 82 12.87 6.13 -0.35
N ARG A 83 13.68 6.28 0.72
CA ARG A 83 13.17 6.36 2.10
C ARG A 83 12.30 7.60 2.31
N TYR A 84 12.74 8.76 1.85
CA TYR A 84 11.90 9.98 1.90
C TYR A 84 10.62 9.82 1.09
N GLY A 85 10.70 9.23 -0.10
CA GLY A 85 9.53 8.92 -0.93
C GLY A 85 8.51 8.06 -0.18
N MET A 86 8.95 6.98 0.47
CA MET A 86 8.05 6.10 1.25
C MET A 86 7.47 6.82 2.48
N VAL A 87 8.25 7.64 3.18
CA VAL A 87 7.74 8.43 4.33
C VAL A 87 6.68 9.42 3.88
N LEU A 88 6.90 10.15 2.79
CA LEU A 88 5.92 11.10 2.24
C LEU A 88 4.66 10.39 1.74
N PHE A 89 4.79 9.22 1.11
CA PHE A 89 3.66 8.40 0.69
C PHE A 89 2.82 7.92 1.90
N ILE A 90 3.45 7.38 2.94
CA ILE A 90 2.75 7.01 4.18
C ILE A 90 2.08 8.23 4.82
N ALA A 91 2.76 9.39 4.83
CA ALA A 91 2.18 10.61 5.36
C ALA A 91 0.93 11.06 4.58
N SER A 92 0.90 10.91 3.25
CA SER A 92 -0.32 11.17 2.47
C SER A 92 -1.45 10.20 2.78
N GLU A 93 -1.15 8.92 3.02
CA GLU A 93 -2.16 7.93 3.45
C GLU A 93 -2.74 8.27 4.82
N VAL A 94 -1.92 8.72 5.78
CA VAL A 94 -2.39 9.18 7.10
C VAL A 94 -3.35 10.36 6.95
N MET A 95 -3.06 11.31 6.06
CA MET A 95 -3.97 12.44 5.78
C MET A 95 -5.26 12.00 5.09
N PHE A 96 -5.20 11.00 4.19
CA PHE A 96 -6.39 10.39 3.62
C PHE A 96 -7.29 9.78 4.71
N PHE A 97 -6.73 9.01 5.66
CA PHE A 97 -7.50 8.49 6.81
C PHE A 97 -8.01 9.60 7.73
N ALA A 98 -7.28 10.70 7.90
CA ALA A 98 -7.72 11.84 8.71
C ALA A 98 -9.05 12.43 8.20
N ALA A 99 -9.28 12.44 6.88
CA ALA A 99 -10.56 12.87 6.31
C ALA A 99 -11.72 11.93 6.70
N TRP A 100 -11.49 10.62 6.75
CA TRP A 100 -12.48 9.64 7.22
C TRP A 100 -12.76 9.78 8.72
N PHE A 101 -11.72 9.97 9.54
CA PHE A 101 -11.90 10.24 10.96
C PHE A 101 -12.68 11.53 11.20
N TRP A 102 -12.38 12.58 10.43
CA TRP A 102 -13.18 13.81 10.47
C TRP A 102 -14.64 13.49 10.18
N ALA A 103 -14.95 12.84 9.05
CA ALA A 103 -16.32 12.48 8.70
C ALA A 103 -17.03 11.69 9.82
N TYR A 104 -16.34 10.73 10.44
CA TYR A 104 -16.84 9.98 11.59
C TYR A 104 -17.13 10.88 12.79
N TYR A 105 -16.17 11.69 13.24
CA TYR A 105 -16.36 12.56 14.41
C TYR A 105 -17.42 13.63 14.17
N ASN A 106 -17.53 14.14 12.94
CA ASN A 106 -18.60 15.07 12.59
C ASN A 106 -19.98 14.42 12.76
N ALA A 107 -20.17 13.20 12.26
CA ALA A 107 -21.43 12.47 12.42
C ALA A 107 -21.69 12.06 13.88
N ALA A 108 -20.67 11.62 14.60
CA ALA A 108 -20.80 11.11 15.97
C ALA A 108 -21.01 12.22 17.02
N LEU A 109 -20.35 13.38 16.87
CA LEU A 109 -20.43 14.49 17.82
C LEU A 109 -21.60 15.43 17.51
N PHE A 110 -22.02 15.53 16.25
CA PHE A 110 -23.13 16.39 15.81
C PHE A 110 -24.19 15.57 15.06
N PRO A 111 -24.85 14.60 15.72
CA PRO A 111 -25.87 13.77 15.09
C PRO A 111 -27.04 14.63 14.61
N THR A 112 -27.46 14.41 13.37
CA THR A 112 -28.56 15.15 12.75
C THR A 112 -29.92 14.62 13.21
N GLU A 113 -30.97 15.44 13.07
CA GLU A 113 -32.33 15.01 13.40
C GLU A 113 -32.78 13.79 12.59
N THR A 114 -32.30 13.67 11.34
CA THR A 114 -32.57 12.51 10.47
C THR A 114 -31.93 11.21 10.98
N MET A 115 -30.93 11.29 11.87
CA MET A 115 -30.32 10.16 12.56
C MET A 115 -30.97 9.87 13.94
N GLY A 116 -32.00 10.63 14.33
CA GLY A 116 -32.62 10.52 15.66
C GLY A 116 -31.89 11.29 16.76
N GLY A 117 -30.94 12.18 16.40
CA GLY A 117 -30.24 13.05 17.35
C GLY A 117 -29.31 12.35 18.34
N THR A 118 -29.03 11.05 18.14
CA THR A 118 -28.19 10.24 19.01
C THR A 118 -27.14 9.46 18.20
N TRP A 119 -26.03 9.11 18.85
CA TRP A 119 -24.99 8.26 18.27
C TRP A 119 -24.67 7.10 19.21
N PRO A 120 -24.68 5.83 18.73
CA PRO A 120 -25.08 5.39 17.39
C PRO A 120 -26.57 5.68 17.11
N PRO A 121 -26.98 5.80 15.84
CA PRO A 121 -28.38 5.94 15.48
C PRO A 121 -29.22 4.78 16.01
N GLU A 122 -30.48 5.04 16.37
CA GLU A 122 -31.38 4.02 16.89
C GLU A 122 -31.53 2.83 15.92
N GLY A 123 -31.51 1.61 16.46
CA GLY A 123 -31.60 0.38 15.68
C GLY A 123 -30.27 -0.14 15.11
N ILE A 124 -29.18 0.64 15.20
CA ILE A 124 -27.85 0.16 14.83
C ILE A 124 -27.21 -0.63 15.98
N LEU A 125 -26.99 -1.92 15.76
CA LEU A 125 -26.25 -2.78 16.67
C LEU A 125 -24.74 -2.60 16.43
N THR A 126 -24.02 -2.18 17.47
CA THR A 126 -22.56 -2.03 17.41
C THR A 126 -21.85 -3.33 17.82
N PHE A 127 -20.66 -3.53 17.27
CA PHE A 127 -19.78 -4.60 17.72
C PHE A 127 -19.25 -4.29 19.13
N ASN A 128 -19.24 -5.30 20.00
CA ASN A 128 -18.55 -5.21 21.28
C ASN A 128 -17.03 -5.10 21.02
N PRO A 129 -16.37 -4.03 21.49
CA PRO A 129 -14.94 -3.84 21.25
C PRO A 129 -14.05 -4.96 21.82
N TRP A 130 -14.52 -5.69 22.84
CA TRP A 130 -13.75 -6.71 23.56
C TRP A 130 -13.73 -8.10 22.89
N ASP A 131 -14.52 -8.28 21.83
CA ASP A 131 -14.63 -9.56 21.13
C ASP A 131 -13.64 -9.59 19.94
N LEU A 132 -14.17 -9.70 18.72
CA LEU A 132 -13.36 -9.75 17.50
C LEU A 132 -12.45 -8.52 17.29
N PRO A 133 -12.90 -7.26 17.52
CA PRO A 133 -12.03 -6.10 17.33
C PRO A 133 -10.79 -6.12 18.24
N PHE A 134 -10.93 -6.59 19.48
CA PHE A 134 -9.81 -6.73 20.41
C PHE A 134 -8.82 -7.80 19.94
N LEU A 135 -9.31 -8.97 19.52
CA LEU A 135 -8.46 -10.02 18.96
C LEU A 135 -7.69 -9.52 17.73
N ASN A 136 -8.35 -8.81 16.83
CA ASN A 136 -7.74 -8.24 15.65
C ASN A 136 -6.64 -7.22 16.00
N THR A 137 -6.84 -6.42 17.05
CA THR A 137 -5.80 -5.52 17.58
C THR A 137 -4.59 -6.29 18.09
N LEU A 138 -4.82 -7.38 18.84
CA LEU A 138 -3.73 -8.24 19.32
C LEU A 138 -2.96 -8.88 18.16
N ILE A 139 -3.65 -9.35 17.11
CA ILE A 139 -3.02 -9.95 15.92
C ILE A 139 -2.08 -8.94 15.25
N LEU A 140 -2.49 -7.67 15.08
CA LEU A 140 -1.63 -6.64 14.49
C LEU A 140 -0.43 -6.26 15.37
N LEU A 141 -0.61 -6.23 16.70
CA LEU A 141 0.50 -5.97 17.63
C LEU A 141 1.52 -7.13 17.62
N LEU A 142 1.03 -8.37 17.56
CA LEU A 142 1.88 -9.55 17.44
C LEU A 142 2.59 -9.60 16.08
N SER A 143 1.91 -9.26 14.98
CA SER A 143 2.54 -9.21 13.65
C SER A 143 3.67 -8.15 13.61
N SER A 144 3.48 -7.00 14.27
CA SER A 144 4.51 -5.96 14.45
C SER A 144 5.74 -6.45 15.23
N THR A 145 5.52 -7.28 16.26
CA THR A 145 6.62 -7.89 17.01
C THR A 145 7.38 -8.92 16.16
N THR A 146 6.67 -9.80 15.46
CA THR A 146 7.30 -10.83 14.61
C THR A 146 8.12 -10.24 13.47
N VAL A 147 7.66 -9.16 12.81
CA VAL A 147 8.44 -8.50 11.76
C VAL A 147 9.68 -7.80 12.31
N THR A 148 9.62 -7.27 13.53
CA THR A 148 10.77 -6.67 14.21
C THR A 148 11.84 -7.73 14.49
N ILE A 149 11.43 -8.92 14.95
CA ILE A 149 12.35 -10.06 15.12
C ILE A 149 12.94 -10.49 13.77
N ALA A 150 12.13 -10.56 12.71
CA ALA A 150 12.59 -10.87 11.36
C ALA A 150 13.65 -9.85 10.88
N HIS A 151 13.43 -8.57 11.13
CA HIS A 151 14.38 -7.51 10.78
C HIS A 151 15.71 -7.65 11.53
N HIS A 152 15.69 -7.94 12.84
CA HIS A 152 16.90 -8.22 13.61
C HIS A 152 17.62 -9.48 13.12
N ALA A 153 16.89 -10.54 12.76
CA ALA A 153 17.47 -11.76 12.20
C ALA A 153 18.20 -11.47 10.88
N LEU A 154 17.62 -10.65 10.00
CA LEU A 154 18.27 -10.20 8.76
C LEU A 154 19.56 -9.42 9.05
N ARG A 155 19.54 -8.47 9.98
CA ARG A 155 20.73 -7.67 10.36
C ARG A 155 21.87 -8.53 10.92
N ASN A 156 21.54 -9.63 11.58
CA ASN A 156 22.51 -10.58 12.15
C ASN A 156 22.91 -11.70 11.18
N GLY A 157 22.46 -11.68 9.92
CA GLY A 157 22.76 -12.71 8.91
C GLY A 157 22.06 -14.05 9.16
N ASN A 158 21.07 -14.12 10.06
CA ASN A 158 20.29 -15.33 10.33
C ASN A 158 19.11 -15.46 9.36
N TYR A 159 19.38 -15.97 8.16
CA TYR A 159 18.36 -16.17 7.12
C TYR A 159 17.29 -17.20 7.48
N GLY A 160 17.61 -18.18 8.33
CA GLY A 160 16.64 -19.17 8.81
C GLY A 160 15.58 -18.51 9.68
N GLY A 161 16.02 -17.74 10.67
CA GLY A 161 15.15 -16.95 11.54
C GLY A 161 14.32 -15.92 10.76
N LEU A 162 14.95 -15.18 9.83
CA LEU A 162 14.26 -14.22 8.97
C LEU A 162 13.04 -14.86 8.26
N LYS A 163 13.25 -16.00 7.59
CA LYS A 163 12.18 -16.67 6.84
C LYS A 163 11.02 -17.10 7.74
N ILE A 164 11.34 -17.73 8.88
CA ILE A 164 10.31 -18.21 9.82
C ILE A 164 9.48 -17.04 10.36
N TRP A 165 10.14 -15.99 10.86
CA TRP A 165 9.44 -14.87 11.47
C TRP A 165 8.69 -14.02 10.46
N LEU A 166 9.21 -13.86 9.24
CA LEU A 166 8.50 -13.18 8.15
C LEU A 166 7.24 -13.95 7.72
N TRP A 167 7.31 -15.29 7.62
CA TRP A 167 6.13 -16.10 7.35
C TRP A 167 5.09 -16.00 8.48
N ALA A 168 5.53 -15.98 9.74
CA ALA A 168 4.62 -15.76 10.88
C ALA A 168 3.91 -14.39 10.77
N THR A 169 4.61 -13.31 10.42
CA THR A 169 4.00 -12.00 10.17
C THR A 169 2.95 -12.06 9.05
N ILE A 170 3.27 -12.71 7.92
CA ILE A 170 2.34 -12.82 6.79
C ILE A 170 1.08 -13.61 7.18
N LEU A 171 1.24 -14.73 7.88
CA LEU A 171 0.10 -15.55 8.33
C LEU A 171 -0.80 -14.79 9.32
N LEU A 172 -0.21 -14.05 10.26
CA LEU A 172 -0.97 -13.17 11.15
C LEU A 172 -1.73 -12.09 10.36
N GLY A 173 -1.10 -11.51 9.34
CA GLY A 173 -1.74 -10.54 8.45
C GLY A 173 -2.88 -11.12 7.61
N ILE A 174 -2.79 -12.38 7.17
CA ILE A 174 -3.88 -13.08 6.45
C ILE A 174 -5.04 -13.43 7.40
N SER A 175 -4.76 -13.66 8.68
CA SER A 175 -5.77 -13.98 9.69
C SER A 175 -6.55 -12.78 10.23
N PHE A 176 -6.04 -11.56 10.02
CA PHE A 176 -6.69 -10.30 10.39
C PHE A 176 -7.76 -9.91 9.36
#